data_AF-G7LCQ7-F1
#
_entry.id   AF-G7LCQ7-F1
#
_cell.length_a   1.000
_cell.length_b   1.000
_cell.length_c   1.000
_cell.angle_alpha   90.00
_cell.angle_beta   90.00
_cell.angle_gamma   90.00
#
_symmetry.space_group_name_H-M   'P 1'
#
loop_
_entity.id
_entity.type
_entity.pdbx_description
1 polymer ?
#
loop_
_entity_poly.entity_id
_entity_poly.type
_entity_poly.pdbx_seq_one_letter_code
_entity_poly.pdbx_strand_id
1 'polypeptide(L)' 'MDTYKKIRKLTFDDIRGLRFDSEEKETQYYDIYEEFHGFVIRKDDVNKDSDGNIVACRLICNREGESKNKKKQSRY' A
#
# COMPACT_ATOMS: atom_id res chain seq x y z
N MET A 1 -21.93 -0.86 -17.37
CA MET A 1 -20.84 -1.62 -18.00
C MET A 1 -19.57 -0.98 -17.49
N ASP A 2 -19.04 -1.50 -16.40
CA ASP A 2 -17.87 -0.96 -15.73
C ASP A 2 -16.68 -1.02 -16.69
N THR A 3 -16.32 0.15 -17.22
CA THR A 3 -15.17 0.32 -18.09
C THR A 3 -13.91 0.11 -17.26
N TYR A 4 -13.35 -1.09 -17.35
CA TYR A 4 -12.04 -1.41 -16.81
C TYR A 4 -11.01 -0.35 -17.23
N LYS A 5 -10.47 0.38 -16.24
CA LYS A 5 -9.39 1.34 -16.45
C LYS A 5 -8.05 0.65 -16.28
N LYS A 6 -7.10 0.96 -17.16
CA LYS A 6 -5.71 0.53 -16.99
C LYS A 6 -5.12 1.18 -15.74
N ILE A 7 -4.34 0.44 -14.97
CA ILE A 7 -3.76 0.90 -13.70
C ILE A 7 -2.99 2.23 -13.82
N ARG A 8 -2.24 2.42 -14.91
CA ARG A 8 -1.50 3.66 -15.23
C ARG A 8 -2.39 4.89 -15.48
N LYS A 9 -3.70 4.71 -15.64
CA LYS A 9 -4.67 5.78 -15.91
C LYS A 9 -5.62 6.01 -14.72
N LEU A 10 -5.40 5.35 -13.59
CA LEU A 10 -6.19 5.58 -12.39
C LEU A 10 -5.88 6.96 -11.82
N THR A 11 -6.93 7.67 -11.45
CA THR A 11 -6.82 8.93 -10.70
C THR A 11 -6.97 8.68 -9.20
N PHE A 12 -6.72 9.71 -8.40
CA PHE A 12 -7.00 9.66 -6.96
C PHE A 12 -8.44 9.24 -6.65
N ASP A 13 -9.42 9.75 -7.40
CA ASP A 13 -10.83 9.42 -7.20
C ASP A 13 -11.16 7.97 -7.59
N ASP A 14 -10.43 7.39 -8.55
CA ASP A 14 -10.58 5.98 -8.92
C ASP A 14 -10.06 5.02 -7.83
N ILE A 15 -9.09 5.48 -7.04
CA ILE A 15 -8.45 4.69 -5.98
C ILE A 15 -9.15 4.91 -4.63
N ARG A 16 -9.61 6.15 -4.38
CA ARG A 16 -10.22 6.53 -3.12
C ARG A 16 -11.55 5.81 -2.92
N GLY A 17 -11.65 5.03 -1.85
CA GLY A 17 -12.89 4.36 -1.48
C GLY A 17 -13.14 3.05 -2.22
N LEU A 18 -12.12 2.48 -2.86
CA LEU A 18 -12.15 1.09 -3.32
C LEU A 18 -12.56 0.16 -2.18
N ARG A 19 -13.45 -0.77 -2.48
CA ARG A 19 -13.88 -1.84 -1.57
C ARG A 19 -13.47 -3.16 -2.18
N PHE A 20 -12.86 -4.00 -1.37
CA PHE A 20 -12.45 -5.34 -1.75
C PHE A 20 -13.33 -6.36 -1.03
N ASP A 21 -13.63 -7.46 -1.71
CA ASP A 21 -14.42 -8.54 -1.11
C ASP A 21 -13.58 -9.36 -0.11
N SER A 22 -12.26 -9.28 -0.18
CA SER A 22 -11.32 -9.98 0.71
C SER A 22 -9.99 -9.23 0.85
N GLU A 23 -9.29 -9.51 1.96
CA GLU A 23 -7.93 -8.99 2.21
C GLU A 23 -6.94 -9.43 1.11
N GLU A 24 -7.10 -10.65 0.57
CA GLU A 24 -6.25 -11.16 -0.50
C GLU A 24 -6.37 -10.34 -1.78
N LYS A 25 -7.60 -9.97 -2.18
CA LYS A 25 -7.82 -9.11 -3.36
C LYS A 25 -7.29 -7.70 -3.15
N GLU A 26 -7.46 -7.16 -1.94
CA GLU A 26 -6.90 -5.87 -1.56
C GLU A 26 -5.36 -5.88 -1.66
N THR A 27 -4.74 -6.92 -1.08
CA THR A 27 -3.28 -7.06 -1.07
C THR A 27 -2.76 -7.20 -2.50
N GLN A 28 -3.32 -8.10 -3.31
CA GLN A 28 -2.92 -8.26 -4.72
C GLN A 28 -3.05 -6.98 -5.53
N TYR A 29 -4.10 -6.19 -5.30
CA TYR A 29 -4.28 -4.93 -6.01
C TYR A 29 -3.15 -3.94 -5.71
N TYR A 30 -2.80 -3.80 -4.43
CA TYR A 30 -1.73 -2.89 -4.01
C TYR A 30 -0.33 -3.39 -4.40
N ASP A 31 -0.10 -4.71 -4.41
CA ASP A 31 1.14 -5.32 -4.89
C ASP A 31 1.37 -5.04 -6.40
N ILE A 32 0.30 -5.11 -7.20
CA ILE A 32 0.39 -4.73 -8.62
C ILE A 32 0.60 -3.22 -8.76
N TYR A 33 -0.09 -2.42 -7.94
CA TYR A 33 0.02 -0.97 -7.95
C TYR A 33 1.43 -0.47 -7.63
N GLU A 34 2.11 -1.09 -6.67
CA GLU A 34 3.49 -0.74 -6.30
C GLU A 34 4.49 -1.03 -7.43
N GLU A 35 4.36 -2.19 -8.09
CA GLU A 35 5.21 -2.60 -9.22
C GLU A 35 5.07 -1.61 -10.38
N PHE A 36 3.83 -1.23 -10.71
CA PHE A 36 3.57 -0.33 -11.83
C PHE A 36 4.04 1.11 -11.61
N HIS A 37 4.09 1.57 -10.36
CA HIS A 37 4.44 2.94 -10.02
C HIS A 37 5.88 3.09 -9.51
N GLY A 38 6.64 2.00 -9.34
CA GLY A 38 8.05 2.05 -8.95
C GLY A 38 8.28 2.48 -7.51
N PHE A 39 7.40 2.02 -6.61
CA PHE A 39 7.58 2.15 -5.17
C PHE A 39 7.28 0.81 -4.50
N VAL A 40 7.59 0.70 -3.21
CA VAL A 40 7.24 -0.45 -2.38
C VAL A 40 6.27 0.01 -1.31
N ILE A 41 5.15 -0.68 -1.20
CA ILE A 41 4.14 -0.55 -0.16
C ILE A 41 4.55 -1.45 1.02
N ARG A 42 4.38 -0.92 2.22
CA ARG A 42 4.53 -1.67 3.47
C ARG A 42 3.29 -1.46 4.33
N LYS A 43 2.88 -2.50 5.04
CA LYS A 43 1.87 -2.41 6.10
C LYS A 43 2.54 -1.85 7.36
N ASP A 44 1.93 -0.82 7.94
CA ASP A 44 2.30 -0.18 9.21
C ASP A 44 1.03 -0.02 10.07
N ASP A 45 1.19 0.25 11.37
CA ASP A 45 0.06 0.42 12.32
C ASP A 45 -1.02 -0.69 12.18
N VAL A 46 -0.58 -1.96 12.11
CA VAL A 46 -1.45 -3.12 11.89
C VAL A 46 -2.25 -3.42 13.17
N ASN A 47 -3.57 -3.26 13.11
CA ASN A 47 -4.51 -3.65 14.14
C ASN A 47 -5.11 -5.01 13.81
N LYS A 48 -5.16 -5.89 14.80
CA LYS A 48 -5.70 -7.25 14.68
C LYS A 48 -6.82 -7.49 15.68
N ASP A 49 -7.76 -8.35 15.34
CA ASP A 49 -8.78 -8.85 16.28
C ASP A 49 -8.19 -9.90 17.25
N SER A 50 -9.03 -10.44 18.13
CA SER A 50 -8.67 -11.50 19.07
C SER A 50 -8.24 -12.81 18.40
N ASP A 51 -8.70 -13.04 17.17
CA ASP A 51 -8.39 -14.23 16.38
C ASP A 51 -7.11 -14.04 15.54
N GLY A 52 -6.52 -12.84 15.57
CA GLY A 52 -5.29 -12.48 14.87
C GLY A 52 -5.47 -12.00 13.43
N ASN A 53 -6.70 -11.80 12.98
CA ASN A 53 -7.02 -11.27 11.65
C ASN A 53 -6.77 -9.77 11.60
N ILE A 54 -6.27 -9.25 10.48
CA ILE A 54 -6.02 -7.82 10.31
C ILE A 54 -7.36 -7.11 10.11
N VAL A 55 -7.74 -6.26 11.07
CA VAL A 55 -8.97 -5.46 11.01
C VAL A 55 -8.74 -4.07 10.43
N ALA A 56 -7.52 -3.55 10.57
CA ALA A 56 -7.09 -2.30 9.96
C ALA A 56 -5.58 -2.28 9.83
N CYS A 57 -5.06 -1.68 8.76
CA CYS A 57 -3.64 -1.34 8.67
C CYS A 57 -3.46 -0.05 7.87
N ARG A 58 -2.31 0.60 8.05
CA ARG A 58 -1.90 1.73 7.22
C ARG A 58 -0.93 1.22 6.15
N LEU A 59 -1.24 1.50 4.88
CA LEU A 59 -0.30 1.27 3.79
C LEU A 59 0.58 2.52 3.60
N ILE A 60 1.89 2.33 3.71
CA ILE A 60 2.89 3.39 3.46
C ILE A 60 3.71 3.02 2.23
N CYS A 61 4.06 4.00 1.39
CA CYS A 61 4.90 3.77 0.22
C CYS A 61 6.29 4.41 0.38
N ASN A 62 7.31 3.72 -0.09
CA ASN A 62 8.66 4.26 -0.25
C ASN A 62 9.05 4.13 -1.73
N ARG A 63 9.57 5.21 -2.33
CA ARG A 63 10.13 5.13 -3.67
C ARG A 63 11.29 4.14 -3.68
N GLU A 64 11.29 3.23 -4.64
CA GLU A 64 12.34 2.23 -4.77
C GLU A 64 13.70 2.92 -5.01
N GLY A 65 14.76 2.45 -4.34
CA GLY A 65 16.11 3.01 -4.45
C GLY A 65 16.38 4.29 -3.64
N GLU A 66 15.38 4.95 -3.06
CA GLU A 66 15.57 6.11 -2.18
C GLU A 66 15.54 5.73 -0.69
N SER A 67 16.65 5.16 -0.19
CA SER A 67 16.87 5.09 1.26
C SER A 67 17.28 6.47 1.77
N LYS A 68 16.43 7.13 2.56
CA LYS A 68 16.88 8.18 3.47
C LYS A 68 17.74 7.52 4.54
N ASN A 69 19.00 7.27 4.22
CA ASN A 69 20.04 6.93 5.20
C ASN A 69 20.11 8.08 6.20
N LYS A 70 19.31 8.02 7.26
CA LYS A 70 19.57 8.78 8.47
C LYS A 70 20.86 8.18 9.02
N LYS A 71 22.00 8.82 8.70
CA LYS A 71 23.20 8.69 9.52
C LYS A 71 22.71 8.87 10.96
N LYS A 72 22.73 7.80 11.77
CA LYS A 72 22.61 7.93 13.21
C LYS A 72 23.84 8.75 13.61
N GLN A 73 23.70 10.07 13.67
CA GLN A 73 24.68 10.90 14.31
C GLN A 73 24.56 10.54 15.80
N SER A 74 25.42 9.62 16.23
CA SER A 74 25.69 9.36 17.64
C SER A 74 25.95 10.73 18.28
N ARG A 75 25.00 11.21 19.06
CA ARG A 75 25.22 12.36 19.93
C ARG A 75 25.62 11.79 21.28
N TYR A 76 26.89 12.02 21.58
CA TYR A 76 27.62 11.75 22.81
C TYR A 76 27.96 10.29 23.10
#